data_AF-A0A820V825-F1
#
_entry.id   AF-A0A820V825-F1
#
_cell.length_a   1.000
_cell.length_b   1.000
_cell.length_c   1.000
_cell.angle_alpha   90.00
_cell.angle_beta   90.00
_cell.angle_gamma   90.00
#
_symmetry.space_group_name_H-M   'P 1'
#
loop_
_entity.id
_entity.type
_entity.pdbx_description
1 polymer ?
#
loop_
_entity_poly.entity_id
_entity_poly.type
_entity_poly.pdbx_seq_one_letter_code
_entity_poly.pdbx_strand_id
1 'polypeptide(L)'
;MQLNDLEQEDEEFQNFLKQVTLSKKPDENKQAKNNDERIAVRPEPGFCLKTKRIGDEANNEKVFINVCMSSQINAPREITEEELIEIVKSEDPGRYRVPISLGEPMADLDKHGQACTIFTVIIHPDFYRRAHSSPTFMNFLLTLMYEGLESKYPQFKLDTASVLF
;
A
#
# COMPACT_ATOMS: atom_id res chain seq x y z
N MET A 1 -30.54 -21.09 3.94
CA MET A 1 -29.64 -20.19 4.68
C MET A 1 -29.01 -19.29 3.62
N GLN A 2 -29.30 -18.00 3.70
CA GLN A 2 -29.50 -17.09 2.57
C GLN A 2 -28.19 -16.48 2.07
N LEU A 3 -27.99 -16.46 0.75
CA LEU A 3 -26.86 -15.83 0.06
C LEU A 3 -26.81 -14.30 0.26
N ASN A 4 -27.92 -13.71 0.69
CA ASN A 4 -28.09 -12.27 0.85
C ASN A 4 -27.37 -11.71 2.09
N ASP A 5 -27.05 -12.55 3.08
CA ASP A 5 -26.42 -12.11 4.33
C ASP A 5 -24.91 -11.82 4.11
N LEU A 6 -24.24 -12.55 3.22
CA LEU A 6 -22.82 -12.34 2.86
C LEU A 6 -22.61 -11.10 1.98
N GLU A 7 -23.54 -10.81 1.06
CA GLU A 7 -23.48 -9.62 0.22
C GLU A 7 -23.71 -8.32 1.02
N GLN A 8 -24.54 -8.39 2.07
CA GLN A 8 -24.74 -7.27 2.99
C GLN A 8 -23.51 -7.00 3.87
N GLU A 9 -22.84 -8.05 4.37
CA GLU A 9 -21.59 -7.91 5.12
C GLU A 9 -20.48 -7.28 4.27
N ASP A 10 -20.37 -7.66 3.00
CA ASP A 10 -19.41 -7.08 2.06
C ASP A 10 -19.71 -5.61 1.77
N GLU A 11 -20.97 -5.22 1.57
CA GLU A 11 -21.34 -3.81 1.36
C GLU A 11 -21.09 -2.94 2.61
N GLU A 12 -21.36 -3.46 3.81
CA GLU A 12 -21.07 -2.75 5.06
C GLU A 12 -19.57 -2.59 5.27
N PHE A 13 -18.77 -3.62 4.98
CA PHE A 13 -17.32 -3.56 5.06
C PHE A 13 -16.73 -2.57 4.04
N GLN A 14 -17.24 -2.56 2.81
CA GLN A 14 -16.82 -1.59 1.77
C GLN A 14 -17.20 -0.14 2.15
N ASN A 15 -18.36 0.07 2.76
CA ASN A 15 -18.77 1.39 3.24
C ASN A 15 -17.91 1.84 4.43
N PHE A 16 -17.52 0.93 5.32
CA PHE A 16 -16.58 1.21 6.40
C PHE A 16 -15.21 1.63 5.86
N LEU A 17 -14.64 0.88 4.89
CA LEU A 17 -13.36 1.23 4.29
C LEU A 17 -13.38 2.58 3.56
N LYS A 18 -14.48 2.90 2.86
CA LYS A 18 -14.69 4.24 2.26
C LYS A 18 -14.68 5.34 3.32
N GLN A 19 -15.34 5.13 4.46
CA GLN A 19 -15.42 6.12 5.53
C GLN A 19 -14.04 6.39 6.17
N VAL A 20 -13.22 5.35 6.35
CA VAL A 20 -11.87 5.47 6.94
C VAL A 20 -10.88 6.12 5.95
N THR A 21 -11.07 5.91 4.64
CA THR A 21 -10.19 6.45 3.59
C THR A 21 -10.53 7.91 3.22
N LEU A 22 -11.79 8.34 3.38
CA LEU A 22 -12.30 9.64 2.91
C LEU A 22 -12.57 10.68 4.01
N SER A 23 -12.20 10.44 5.27
CA SER A 23 -12.41 11.41 6.35
C SER A 23 -11.45 12.61 6.27
N LYS A 24 -11.65 13.48 5.28
CA LYS A 24 -11.35 14.91 5.32
C LYS A 24 -12.70 15.65 5.27
N LYS A 25 -13.22 16.08 6.42
CA LYS A 25 -14.26 17.13 6.42
C LYS A 25 -13.56 18.48 6.24
N PRO A 26 -14.08 19.38 5.39
CA PRO A 26 -13.63 20.77 5.37
C PRO A 26 -14.26 21.50 6.56
N ASP A 27 -13.43 22.01 7.47
CA ASP A 27 -13.85 23.00 8.46
C ASP A 27 -13.99 24.37 7.76
N GLU A 28 -15.23 24.82 7.60
CA GLU A 28 -15.57 26.17 7.15
C GLU A 28 -15.30 27.21 8.25
N ASN A 29 -14.03 27.49 8.59
CA ASN A 29 -13.54 28.81 9.03
C ASN A 29 -12.08 28.78 9.53
N LYS A 30 -11.12 28.49 8.65
CA LYS A 30 -9.77 29.04 8.77
C LYS A 30 -9.27 29.39 7.38
N GLN A 31 -8.88 30.66 7.18
CA GLN A 31 -8.07 31.08 6.05
C GLN A 31 -6.72 30.34 6.11
N ALA A 32 -6.70 29.10 5.63
CA ALA A 32 -5.48 28.38 5.35
C ALA A 32 -5.05 28.79 3.94
N LYS A 33 -3.89 29.43 3.84
CA LYS A 33 -3.20 29.62 2.56
C LYS A 33 -3.00 28.24 1.95
N ASN A 34 -3.83 27.87 0.98
CA ASN A 34 -3.64 26.67 0.17
C ASN A 34 -2.45 26.90 -0.74
N ASN A 35 -1.24 26.72 -0.21
CA ASN A 35 -0.11 26.33 -1.04
C ASN A 35 -0.30 24.83 -1.31
N ASP A 36 -0.96 24.51 -2.42
CA ASP A 36 -0.94 23.17 -3.03
C ASP A 36 0.47 22.93 -3.62
N GLU A 37 1.48 22.98 -2.75
CA GLU A 37 2.88 22.78 -3.09
C GLU A 37 3.09 21.28 -3.30
N ARG A 38 2.99 20.86 -4.56
CA ARG A 38 3.43 19.53 -4.98
C ARG A 38 4.94 19.46 -4.83
N ILE A 39 5.40 18.70 -3.84
CA ILE A 39 6.83 18.46 -3.64
C ILE A 39 7.24 17.32 -4.57
N ALA A 40 8.10 17.64 -5.53
CA ALA A 40 8.76 16.62 -6.34
C ALA A 40 9.80 15.89 -5.48
N VAL A 41 9.54 14.61 -5.22
CA VAL A 41 10.43 13.76 -4.43
C VAL A 41 11.37 12.99 -5.38
N ARG A 42 12.67 12.97 -5.07
CA ARG A 42 13.62 12.03 -5.68
C ARG A 42 13.92 10.94 -4.67
N PRO A 43 13.26 9.77 -4.75
CA PRO A 43 13.41 8.74 -3.74
C PRO A 43 14.71 7.96 -3.93
N GLU A 44 15.26 7.46 -2.82
CA GLU A 44 16.40 6.55 -2.79
C GLU A 44 15.93 5.11 -3.04
N PRO A 45 16.60 4.30 -3.88
CA PRO A 45 16.20 2.91 -4.11
C PRO A 45 16.31 2.04 -2.84
N GLY A 46 15.32 1.17 -2.63
CA GLY A 46 15.36 0.11 -1.63
C GLY A 46 15.45 -1.26 -2.29
N PHE A 47 14.33 -2.00 -2.34
CA PHE A 47 14.25 -3.31 -2.99
C PHE A 47 13.12 -3.35 -4.03
N CYS A 48 13.14 -4.37 -4.89
CA CYS A 48 12.11 -4.60 -5.90
C CYS A 48 11.41 -5.92 -5.59
N LEU A 49 10.08 -5.92 -5.58
CA LEU A 49 9.29 -7.15 -5.51
C LEU A 49 8.84 -7.54 -6.90
N LYS A 50 8.89 -8.83 -7.18
CA LYS A 50 8.25 -9.41 -8.36
C LYS A 50 7.02 -10.22 -7.93
N THR A 51 5.89 -9.91 -8.55
CA THR A 51 4.62 -10.62 -8.44
C THR A 51 3.95 -10.69 -9.83
N LYS A 52 2.67 -11.06 -9.89
CA LYS A 52 1.84 -11.13 -11.09
C LYS A 52 0.41 -10.71 -10.78
N ARG A 53 -0.36 -10.38 -11.82
CA ARG A 53 -1.80 -10.16 -11.69
C ARG A 53 -2.56 -11.49 -11.60
N ILE A 54 -3.51 -11.60 -10.68
CA ILE A 54 -4.47 -12.71 -10.57
C ILE A 54 -5.55 -12.58 -11.66
N GLY A 55 -5.98 -13.71 -12.23
CA GLY A 55 -7.11 -13.76 -13.17
C GLY A 55 -6.74 -13.54 -14.63
N ASP A 56 -5.47 -13.29 -14.94
CA ASP A 56 -4.94 -13.26 -16.31
C ASP A 56 -3.90 -14.37 -16.51
N GLU A 57 -4.35 -15.60 -16.39
CA GLU A 57 -3.51 -16.79 -16.57
C GLU A 57 -2.97 -16.91 -18.00
N ALA A 58 -3.67 -16.31 -18.98
CA ALA A 58 -3.27 -16.30 -20.37
C ALA A 58 -2.05 -15.40 -20.63
N ASN A 59 -1.96 -14.23 -19.97
CA ASN A 59 -0.86 -13.29 -20.20
C ASN A 59 0.25 -13.35 -19.15
N ASN A 60 0.03 -13.99 -17.99
CA ASN A 60 1.01 -14.08 -16.90
C ASN A 60 1.71 -12.73 -16.64
N GLU A 61 0.92 -11.65 -16.61
CA GLU A 61 1.42 -10.28 -16.63
C GLU A 61 2.24 -10.03 -15.36
N LYS A 62 3.56 -9.89 -15.55
CA LYS A 62 4.49 -9.65 -14.46
C LYS A 62 4.28 -8.25 -13.91
N VAL A 63 4.29 -8.16 -12.59
CA VAL A 63 4.24 -6.88 -11.89
C VAL A 63 5.50 -6.75 -11.05
N PHE A 64 6.17 -5.61 -11.19
CA PHE A 64 7.32 -5.23 -10.38
C PHE A 64 6.93 -4.07 -9.48
N ILE A 65 7.27 -4.13 -8.20
CA ILE A 65 6.98 -3.07 -7.23
C ILE A 65 8.31 -2.61 -6.66
N ASN A 66 8.74 -1.41 -7.03
CA ASN A 66 9.93 -0.78 -6.47
C ASN A 66 9.60 -0.12 -5.14
N VAL A 67 10.17 -0.61 -4.05
CA VAL A 67 10.11 0.03 -2.73
C VAL A 67 11.28 0.97 -2.60
N CYS A 68 10.99 2.26 -2.56
CA CYS A 68 11.96 3.33 -2.45
C CYS A 68 11.75 4.11 -1.14
N MET A 69 12.72 4.95 -0.79
CA MET A 69 12.75 5.69 0.47
C MET A 69 12.78 7.19 0.21
N SER A 70 12.13 7.97 1.08
CA SER A 70 12.31 9.42 1.11
C SER A 70 12.02 10.00 2.49
N SER A 71 12.94 10.84 2.98
CA SER A 71 12.76 11.61 4.21
C SER A 71 11.71 12.72 4.11
N GLN A 72 11.18 13.00 2.91
CA GLN A 72 10.07 13.93 2.71
C GLN A 72 8.71 13.31 3.06
N ILE A 73 8.63 11.98 3.20
CA ILE A 73 7.44 11.29 3.69
C ILE A 73 7.47 11.30 5.22
N ASN A 74 6.35 11.61 5.87
CA ASN A 74 6.29 11.60 7.33
C ASN A 74 6.62 10.20 7.88
N ALA A 75 7.51 10.13 8.86
CA ALA A 75 7.79 8.89 9.57
C ALA A 75 6.56 8.40 10.35
N PRO A 76 6.26 7.09 10.36
CA PRO A 76 5.25 6.55 11.26
C PRO A 76 5.73 6.60 12.71
N ARG A 77 4.78 6.50 13.65
CA ARG A 77 5.07 6.31 15.08
C ARG A 77 6.02 5.13 15.26
N GLU A 78 6.97 5.24 16.17
CA GLU A 78 7.80 4.10 16.55
C GLU A 78 7.04 3.20 17.52
N ILE A 79 7.00 1.92 17.20
CA ILE A 79 6.34 0.87 17.97
C ILE A 79 7.21 -0.39 17.91
N THR A 80 7.04 -1.29 18.89
CA THR A 80 7.74 -2.59 18.87
C THR A 80 7.02 -3.61 17.98
N GLU A 81 7.64 -4.77 17.74
CA GLU A 81 6.97 -5.86 17.04
C GLU A 81 5.76 -6.39 17.83
N GLU A 82 5.91 -6.50 19.15
CA GLU A 82 4.85 -6.95 20.04
C GLU A 82 3.67 -5.98 19.98
N GLU A 83 3.93 -4.67 20.06
CA GLU A 83 2.89 -3.65 19.94
C GLU A 83 2.21 -3.72 18.56
N LEU A 84 2.98 -3.92 17.48
CA LEU A 84 2.42 -4.08 16.13
C LEU A 84 1.47 -5.29 16.06
N ILE A 85 1.88 -6.44 16.61
CA ILE A 85 1.04 -7.65 16.64
C ILE A 85 -0.23 -7.42 17.45
N GLU A 86 -0.13 -6.75 18.60
CA GLU A 86 -1.28 -6.39 19.42
C GLU A 86 -2.22 -5.43 18.70
N ILE A 87 -1.70 -4.42 18.00
CA ILE A 87 -2.50 -3.49 17.18
C ILE A 87 -3.26 -4.26 16.11
N VAL A 88 -2.58 -5.11 15.34
CA VAL A 88 -3.18 -5.87 14.22
C VAL A 88 -4.29 -6.81 14.71
N LYS A 89 -4.18 -7.36 15.91
CA LYS A 89 -5.18 -8.25 16.51
C LYS A 89 -6.28 -7.52 17.31
N SER A 90 -6.13 -6.21 17.51
CA SER A 90 -7.09 -5.43 18.29
C SER A 90 -8.33 -5.07 17.47
N GLU A 91 -9.38 -4.61 18.15
CA GLU A 91 -10.61 -4.13 17.50
C GLU A 91 -10.40 -2.81 16.71
N ASP A 92 -9.28 -2.11 16.94
CA ASP A 92 -8.90 -0.88 16.24
C ASP A 92 -7.47 -0.97 15.66
N PRO A 93 -7.27 -1.74 14.57
CA PRO A 93 -5.97 -1.81 13.89
C PRO A 93 -5.58 -0.47 13.23
N GLY A 94 -6.56 0.40 12.96
CA GLY A 94 -6.36 1.72 12.34
C GLY A 94 -5.63 2.74 13.22
N ARG A 95 -5.43 2.43 14.51
CA ARG A 95 -4.66 3.26 15.46
C ARG A 95 -3.16 3.35 15.16
N TYR A 96 -2.65 2.52 14.24
CA TYR A 96 -1.32 2.63 13.69
C TYR A 96 -1.38 2.84 12.18
N ARG A 97 -0.77 3.92 11.72
CA ARG A 97 -0.76 4.31 10.31
C ARG A 97 0.67 4.51 9.84
N VAL A 98 0.97 3.94 8.68
CA VAL A 98 2.22 4.16 7.97
C VAL A 98 1.94 4.97 6.70
N PRO A 99 2.45 6.20 6.58
CA PRO A 99 2.35 6.95 5.35
C PRO A 99 3.14 6.24 4.24
N ILE A 100 2.47 5.96 3.12
CA ILE A 100 3.09 5.42 1.90
C ILE A 100 2.65 6.27 0.71
N SER A 101 3.55 6.48 -0.25
CA SER A 101 3.23 7.08 -1.55
C SER A 101 3.15 5.99 -2.60
N LEU A 102 2.05 5.94 -3.35
CA LEU A 102 1.80 4.95 -4.39
C LEU A 102 1.87 5.60 -5.77
N GLY A 103 2.91 5.28 -6.54
CA GLY A 103 3.10 5.72 -7.91
C GLY A 103 2.04 5.18 -8.86
N GLU A 104 1.97 5.78 -10.05
CA GLU A 104 1.12 5.30 -11.14
C GLU A 104 1.70 4.02 -11.77
N PRO A 105 0.85 3.12 -12.30
CA PRO A 105 1.32 1.97 -13.05
C PRO A 105 2.06 2.44 -14.31
N MET A 106 3.24 1.90 -14.54
CA MET A 106 4.03 2.15 -15.75
C MET A 106 4.23 0.85 -16.52
N ALA A 107 3.94 0.85 -17.82
CA ALA A 107 4.25 -0.28 -18.68
C ALA A 107 5.75 -0.30 -19.02
N ASP A 108 6.36 -1.48 -18.96
CA ASP A 108 7.76 -1.70 -19.32
C ASP A 108 7.96 -3.10 -19.93
N LEU A 109 9.19 -3.43 -20.31
CA LEU A 109 9.60 -4.75 -20.77
C LEU A 109 10.56 -5.38 -19.76
N ASP A 110 10.34 -6.66 -19.47
CA ASP A 110 11.27 -7.43 -18.65
C ASP A 110 12.56 -7.76 -19.43
N LYS A 111 13.52 -8.41 -18.74
CA LYS A 111 14.81 -8.82 -19.35
C LYS A 111 14.69 -9.77 -20.55
N HIS A 112 13.51 -10.35 -20.80
CA HIS A 112 13.21 -11.22 -21.93
C HIS A 112 12.35 -10.50 -22.99
N GLY A 113 12.11 -9.20 -22.85
CA GLY A 113 11.28 -8.42 -23.77
C GLY A 113 9.78 -8.66 -23.59
N GLN A 114 9.35 -9.26 -22.48
CA GLN A 114 7.93 -9.50 -22.19
C GLN A 114 7.35 -8.31 -21.44
N ALA A 115 6.12 -7.91 -21.79
CA ALA A 115 5.43 -6.80 -21.13
C ALA A 115 5.30 -7.05 -19.61
N CYS A 116 5.53 -6.00 -18.84
CA CYS A 116 5.30 -5.97 -17.41
C CYS A 116 4.77 -4.61 -16.97
N THR A 117 4.17 -4.59 -15.79
CA THR A 117 3.76 -3.35 -15.12
C THR A 117 4.69 -3.07 -13.95
N ILE A 118 5.10 -1.82 -13.79
CA ILE A 118 5.95 -1.34 -12.70
C ILE A 118 5.13 -0.39 -11.83
N PHE A 119 5.14 -0.64 -10.53
CA PHE A 119 4.72 0.31 -9.49
C PHE A 119 5.94 0.82 -8.73
N THR A 120 5.81 2.03 -8.18
CA THR A 120 6.76 2.56 -7.21
C THR A 120 6.02 2.87 -5.92
N VAL A 121 6.49 2.33 -4.81
CA VAL A 121 6.05 2.66 -3.46
C VAL A 121 7.16 3.41 -2.77
N ILE A 122 6.86 4.57 -2.18
CA ILE A 122 7.84 5.34 -1.42
C ILE A 122 7.42 5.35 0.05
N ILE A 123 8.35 5.03 0.95
CA ILE A 123 8.17 5.04 2.41
C ILE A 123 9.26 5.85 3.11
N HIS A 124 9.09 6.14 4.39
CA HIS A 124 10.14 6.80 5.17
C HIS A 124 11.33 5.85 5.40
N PRO A 125 12.60 6.30 5.30
CA PRO A 125 13.79 5.49 5.54
C PRO A 125 13.80 4.75 6.89
N ASP A 126 13.26 5.36 7.95
CA ASP A 126 13.24 4.73 9.28
C ASP A 126 12.33 3.51 9.33
N PHE A 127 11.16 3.60 8.67
CA PHE A 127 10.25 2.47 8.56
C PHE A 127 10.84 1.39 7.66
N TYR A 128 11.52 1.77 6.58
CA TYR A 128 12.26 0.84 5.72
C TYR A 128 13.29 0.03 6.52
N ARG A 129 14.12 0.69 7.35
CA ARG A 129 15.14 -0.02 8.16
C ARG A 129 14.52 -1.03 9.12
N ARG A 130 13.38 -0.69 9.73
CA ARG A 130 12.63 -1.62 10.59
C ARG A 130 12.07 -2.80 9.79
N ALA A 131 11.37 -2.54 8.68
CA ALA A 131 10.86 -3.58 7.80
C ALA A 131 11.97 -4.51 7.30
N HIS A 132 13.12 -3.96 6.90
CA HIS A 132 14.23 -4.76 6.42
C HIS A 132 14.84 -5.66 7.52
N SER A 133 14.80 -5.23 8.78
CA SER A 133 15.41 -5.95 9.91
C SER A 133 14.44 -6.91 10.61
N SER A 134 13.15 -6.89 10.25
CA SER A 134 12.09 -7.60 10.94
C SER A 134 11.11 -8.24 9.95
N PRO A 135 10.98 -9.57 9.94
CA PRO A 135 9.96 -10.25 9.14
C PRO A 135 8.53 -9.77 9.46
N THR A 136 8.25 -9.44 10.72
CA THR A 136 6.97 -8.91 11.17
C THR A 136 6.64 -7.58 10.49
N PHE A 137 7.57 -6.62 10.54
CA PHE A 137 7.38 -5.33 9.87
C PHE A 137 7.44 -5.44 8.34
N MET A 138 8.25 -6.36 7.79
CA MET A 138 8.26 -6.62 6.35
C MET A 138 6.89 -7.10 5.89
N ASN A 139 6.33 -8.13 6.52
CA ASN A 139 5.01 -8.66 6.17
C ASN A 139 3.93 -7.58 6.29
N PHE A 140 3.98 -6.77 7.34
CA PHE A 140 3.08 -5.64 7.49
C PHE A 140 3.22 -4.60 6.35
N LEU A 141 4.45 -4.25 5.96
CA LEU A 141 4.69 -3.38 4.80
C LEU A 141 4.14 -4.00 3.51
N LEU A 142 4.35 -5.29 3.25
CA LEU A 142 3.81 -5.99 2.09
C LEU A 142 2.28 -5.86 2.04
N THR A 143 1.60 -6.18 3.13
CA THR A 143 0.13 -6.07 3.23
C THR A 143 -0.33 -4.66 2.92
N LEU A 144 0.27 -3.64 3.54
CA LEU A 144 -0.07 -2.23 3.27
C LEU A 144 0.12 -1.84 1.81
N MET A 145 1.20 -2.31 1.16
CA MET A 145 1.47 -2.00 -0.24
C MET A 145 0.46 -2.68 -1.16
N TYR A 146 0.16 -3.95 -0.94
CA TYR A 146 -0.82 -4.68 -1.75
C TYR A 146 -2.19 -4.05 -1.61
N GLU A 147 -2.70 -3.92 -0.38
CA GLU A 147 -4.02 -3.32 -0.13
C GLU A 147 -4.10 -1.89 -0.69
N GLY A 148 -3.06 -1.09 -0.48
CA GLY A 148 -2.99 0.27 -1.00
C GLY A 148 -3.03 0.32 -2.53
N LEU A 149 -2.26 -0.53 -3.20
CA LEU A 149 -2.21 -0.61 -4.66
C LEU A 149 -3.54 -1.12 -5.23
N GLU A 150 -4.11 -2.18 -4.68
CA GLU A 150 -5.39 -2.72 -5.15
C GLU A 150 -6.55 -1.76 -4.86
N SER A 151 -6.51 -1.01 -3.76
CA SER A 151 -7.51 0.01 -3.45
C SER A 151 -7.43 1.18 -4.42
N LYS A 152 -6.21 1.65 -4.72
CA LYS A 152 -5.98 2.79 -5.64
C LYS A 152 -6.19 2.39 -7.11
N TYR A 153 -5.86 1.16 -7.48
CA TYR A 153 -5.98 0.63 -8.84
C TYR A 153 -6.70 -0.73 -8.84
N PRO A 154 -8.05 -0.74 -8.74
CA PRO A 154 -8.84 -1.97 -8.59
C PRO A 154 -8.68 -3.01 -9.70
N GLN A 155 -8.22 -2.59 -10.88
CA GLN A 155 -7.93 -3.49 -12.01
C GLN A 155 -6.67 -4.35 -11.81
N PHE A 156 -5.82 -4.02 -10.82
CA PHE A 156 -4.62 -4.80 -10.47
C PHE A 156 -4.88 -5.64 -9.23
N LYS A 157 -5.42 -6.84 -9.42
CA LYS A 157 -5.44 -7.86 -8.37
C LYS A 157 -4.13 -8.61 -8.33
N LEU A 158 -3.37 -8.50 -7.24
CA LEU A 158 -1.97 -8.93 -7.17
C LEU A 158 -1.85 -10.27 -6.43
N ASP A 159 -0.99 -11.15 -6.93
CA ASP A 159 -0.70 -12.43 -6.28
C ASP A 159 0.20 -12.21 -5.06
N THR A 160 -0.37 -12.34 -3.87
CA THR A 160 0.32 -12.21 -2.58
C THR A 160 0.99 -13.50 -2.11
N ALA A 161 0.70 -14.64 -2.75
CA ALA A 161 1.28 -15.94 -2.42
C ALA A 161 2.57 -16.22 -3.20
N SER A 162 2.68 -15.70 -4.43
CA SER A 162 3.85 -15.89 -5.30
C SER A 162 4.77 -14.65 -5.32
N VAL A 163 5.39 -14.34 -4.19
CA VAL A 163 6.29 -13.18 -4.05
C VAL A 163 7.76 -13.60 -4.19
N LEU A 164 8.51 -12.89 -5.02
CA LEU A 164 9.96 -13.05 -5.17
C LEU A 164 10.66 -11.72 -4.88
N PHE A 165 11.68 -11.79 -4.03
CA PHE A 165 12.62 -10.71 -3.73
C PHE A 165 13.89 -10.85 -4.58
#